data_AF-A0A3D2Y0C3-F1
#
_entry.id   AF-A0A3D2Y0C3-F1
#
_cell.length_a   1.000
_cell.length_b   1.000
_cell.length_c   1.000
_cell.angle_alpha   90.00
_cell.angle_beta   90.00
_cell.angle_gamma   90.00
#
_symmetry.space_group_name_H-M   'P 1'
#
loop_
_entity.id
_entity.type
_entity.pdbx_description
1 polymer ?
#
loop_
_entity_poly.entity_id
_entity_poly.type
_entity_poly.pdbx_seq_one_letter_code
_entity_poly.pdbx_strand_id
1 'polypeptide(L)' 'NFRAEVEMRAGVTFAESKPYEFTSRGDRIGWVEGIDGKFHLTLFIENGRILDYPGKTLKTGCREIAKIHKGD' A
#
# COMPACT_ATOMS: atom_id res chain seq x y z
N ASN A 1 -20.79 3.19 25.48
CA ASN A 1 -20.61 4.66 25.49
C ASN A 1 -19.96 5.20 24.23
N PHE A 2 -18.82 4.67 23.74
CA PHE A 2 -18.16 5.21 22.53
C PHE A 2 -19.02 5.21 21.26
N ARG A 3 -19.57 4.05 20.84
CA ARG A 3 -20.37 3.93 19.61
C ARG A 3 -21.55 4.90 19.59
N ALA A 4 -22.33 4.95 20.67
CA ALA A 4 -23.49 5.82 20.79
C ALA A 4 -23.13 7.31 20.73
N GLU A 5 -22.01 7.71 21.35
CA GLU A 5 -21.52 9.09 21.27
C GLU A 5 -21.11 9.47 19.84
N VAL A 6 -20.49 8.55 19.10
CA VAL A 6 -20.15 8.76 17.68
C VAL A 6 -21.41 8.88 16.82
N GLU A 7 -22.39 8.00 17.01
CA GLU A 7 -23.68 8.03 16.30
C GLU A 7 -24.41 9.35 16.53
N MET A 8 -24.47 9.81 17.80
CA MET A 8 -25.07 11.08 18.16
C MET A 8 -24.36 12.28 17.52
N ARG A 9 -23.02 12.35 17.60
CA ARG A 9 -22.25 13.49 17.07
C ARG A 9 -22.21 13.53 15.54
N ALA A 10 -22.22 12.36 14.89
CA ALA A 10 -22.20 12.27 13.43
C ALA A 10 -23.60 12.34 12.81
N GLY A 11 -24.67 12.24 13.60
CA GLY A 11 -26.06 12.25 13.10
C GLY A 11 -26.41 11.01 12.27
N VAL A 12 -25.74 9.88 12.51
CA VAL A 12 -25.95 8.63 11.79
C VAL A 12 -26.07 7.46 12.76
N THR A 13 -26.78 6.41 12.36
CA THR A 13 -26.81 5.13 13.10
C THR A 13 -26.01 4.11 12.31
N PHE A 14 -25.09 3.40 12.96
CA PHE A 14 -24.33 2.36 12.28
C PHE A 14 -25.23 1.17 11.97
N ALA A 15 -25.27 0.79 10.69
CA ALA A 15 -25.84 -0.48 10.27
C ALA A 15 -25.01 -1.66 10.82
N GLU A 16 -25.56 -2.86 10.71
CA GLU A 16 -24.82 -4.07 10.99
C GLU A 16 -23.61 -4.20 10.04
N SER A 17 -22.52 -4.79 10.53
CA SER A 17 -21.33 -5.03 9.71
C SER A 17 -21.69 -5.98 8.56
N LYS A 18 -21.34 -5.59 7.34
CA LYS A 18 -21.40 -6.51 6.21
C LYS A 18 -20.38 -7.65 6.40
N PRO A 19 -20.63 -8.86 5.88
CA PRO A 19 -19.66 -9.95 5.91
C PRO A 19 -18.39 -9.60 5.10
N TYR A 20 -17.22 -9.95 5.63
CA TYR A 20 -15.93 -9.87 4.95
C TYR A 20 -14.94 -10.87 5.58
N GLU A 21 -13.88 -11.23 4.86
CA GLU A 21 -12.82 -12.12 5.33
C GLU A 21 -11.44 -11.58 4.93
N PHE A 22 -10.46 -11.73 5.82
CA PHE A 22 -9.05 -11.48 5.52
C PHE A 22 -8.34 -12.78 5.16
N THR A 23 -7.71 -12.83 3.98
CA THR A 23 -6.95 -14.01 3.53
C THR A 23 -5.44 -13.86 3.67
N SER A 24 -4.93 -12.63 3.67
CA SER A 24 -3.49 -12.35 3.80
C SER A 24 -3.22 -10.96 4.40
N ARG A 25 -1.98 -10.75 4.84
CA ARG A 25 -1.48 -9.46 5.38
C ARG A 25 -0.18 -9.00 4.73
N GLY A 26 0.36 -9.79 3.81
CA GLY A 26 1.64 -9.52 3.16
C GLY A 26 1.46 -8.76 1.87
N ASP A 27 2.50 -8.03 1.48
CA ASP A 27 2.55 -7.37 0.19
C ASP A 27 2.65 -8.39 -0.95
N ARG A 28 2.14 -8.01 -2.13
CA ARG A 28 2.27 -8.79 -3.38
C ARG A 28 3.60 -8.43 -4.05
N ILE A 29 4.69 -9.04 -3.59
CA ILE A 29 6.05 -8.81 -4.10
C ILE A 29 6.14 -9.20 -5.59
N GLY A 30 6.83 -8.36 -6.38
CA GLY A 30 6.99 -8.56 -7.81
C GLY A 30 5.94 -7.83 -8.65
N TRP A 31 5.81 -8.24 -9.91
CA TRP A 31 4.87 -7.66 -10.86
C TRP A 31 3.47 -8.22 -10.67
N VAL A 32 2.50 -7.32 -10.71
CA VAL A 32 1.09 -7.63 -10.58
C VAL A 32 0.30 -6.84 -11.62
N GLU A 33 -0.61 -7.49 -12.33
CA GLU A 33 -1.54 -6.80 -13.23
C GLU A 33 -2.55 -5.98 -12.42
N GLY A 34 -2.68 -4.71 -12.78
CA GLY A 34 -3.68 -3.78 -12.26
C GLY A 34 -4.87 -3.66 -13.20
N ILE A 35 -5.47 -2.47 -13.25
CA ILE A 35 -6.52 -2.14 -14.22
C ILE A 35 -5.93 -1.46 -15.47
N ASP A 36 -6.72 -1.36 -16.54
CA ASP A 36 -6.37 -0.61 -17.76
C ASP A 36 -5.05 -1.04 -18.43
N GLY A 37 -4.68 -2.32 -18.29
CA GLY A 37 -3.44 -2.87 -18.84
C GLY A 37 -2.17 -2.36 -18.13
N LYS A 38 -2.31 -1.77 -16.94
CA LYS A 38 -1.19 -1.27 -16.12
C LYS A 38 -0.70 -2.35 -15.17
N PHE A 39 0.53 -2.17 -14.70
CA PHE A 39 1.21 -3.12 -13.84
C PHE A 39 1.83 -2.42 -12.62
N HIS A 40 1.85 -3.13 -11.50
CA HIS A 40 2.46 -2.68 -10.26
C HIS A 40 3.64 -3.58 -9.90
N LEU A 41 4.83 -2.99 -9.73
CA LEU A 41 6.01 -3.69 -9.22
C LEU A 41 6.22 -3.36 -7.75
N THR A 42 5.97 -4.32 -6.87
CA THR A 42 6.29 -4.18 -5.45
C THR A 42 7.70 -4.68 -5.19
N LEU A 43 8.58 -3.79 -4.71
CA LEU A 43 9.94 -4.12 -4.33
C LEU A 43 10.02 -4.34 -2.83
N PHE A 44 10.57 -5.48 -2.41
CA PHE A 44 10.92 -5.69 -1.01
C PHE A 44 12.11 -4.80 -0.64
N ILE A 45 11.95 -4.00 0.42
CA ILE A 45 13.01 -3.17 1.00
C ILE A 45 13.13 -3.56 2.47
N GLU A 46 14.24 -4.19 2.82
CA GLU A 46 14.49 -4.64 4.18
C GLU A 46 14.42 -3.46 5.17
N ASN A 47 13.57 -3.61 6.20
CA ASN A 47 13.28 -2.57 7.20
C ASN A 47 12.76 -1.23 6.62
N GLY A 48 12.32 -1.21 5.35
CA GLY A 48 11.95 0.03 4.65
C GLY A 48 13.11 1.02 4.51
N ARG A 49 14.37 0.58 4.69
CA ARG A 49 15.53 1.47 4.72
C ARG A 49 16.12 1.65 3.32
N ILE A 50 15.93 2.84 2.77
CA ILE A 50 16.48 3.22 1.46
C ILE A 50 17.81 3.95 1.64
N LEU A 51 18.91 3.25 1.40
CA LEU A 51 20.27 3.78 1.40
C LEU A 51 21.08 3.06 0.32
N ASP A 52 22.11 3.72 -0.20
CA ASP A 52 23.11 3.03 -1.00
C ASP A 52 24.12 2.35 -0.07
N TYR A 53 24.26 1.04 -0.23
CA TYR A 53 25.23 0.20 0.48
C TYR A 53 26.29 -0.30 -0.52
N PRO A 54 27.48 -0.73 -0.05
CA PRO A 54 28.44 -1.42 -0.92
C PRO A 54 27.78 -2.61 -1.64
N GLY A 55 27.78 -2.57 -2.97
CA GLY A 55 27.15 -3.61 -3.80
C GLY A 55 25.61 -3.58 -3.89
N LYS A 56 24.93 -2.62 -3.24
CA LYS A 56 23.46 -2.45 -3.32
C LYS A 56 23.08 -0.97 -3.36
N THR A 57 22.86 -0.44 -4.56
CA THR A 57 22.54 0.97 -4.78
C THR A 57 21.03 1.25 -4.73
N LEU A 58 20.37 0.95 -3.61
CA LEU A 58 18.90 1.03 -3.49
C LEU A 58 18.37 2.46 -3.70
N LYS A 59 18.99 3.45 -3.06
CA LYS A 59 18.54 4.85 -3.13
C LYS A 59 18.75 5.42 -4.53
N THR A 60 19.91 5.13 -5.12
CA THR A 60 20.21 5.53 -6.49
C THR A 60 19.31 4.79 -7.48
N GLY A 61 19.09 3.48 -7.33
CA GLY A 61 18.19 2.70 -8.19
C GLY A 61 16.74 3.21 -8.17
N CYS A 62 16.17 3.45 -6.99
CA CYS A 62 14.84 4.05 -6.86
C CYS A 62 14.77 5.44 -7.52
N ARG A 63 15.83 6.26 -7.39
CA ARG A 63 15.91 7.58 -8.05
C ARG A 63 15.89 7.44 -9.58
N GLU A 64 16.65 6.51 -10.15
CA GLU A 64 16.66 6.33 -11.60
C GLU A 64 15.32 5.78 -12.12
N ILE A 65 14.65 4.90 -11.37
CA ILE A 65 13.27 4.48 -11.67
C ILE A 65 12.34 5.70 -11.68
N ALA A 66 12.40 6.55 -10.64
CA ALA A 66 11.54 7.72 -10.53
C ALA A 66 11.71 8.72 -11.70
N LYS A 67 12.89 8.80 -12.32
CA LYS A 67 13.10 9.67 -13.49
C LYS A 67 12.35 9.23 -14.75
N ILE A 68 12.10 7.92 -14.89
CA ILE A 68 11.46 7.34 -16.10
C ILE A 68 10.06 6.81 -15.86
N HIS A 69 9.70 6.60 -14.58
CA HIS A 69 8.42 6.06 -14.22
C HIS A 69 7.32 7.05 -14.62
N LYS A 70 6.35 6.55 -15.39
CA LYS A 70 5.25 7.37 -15.91
C LYS A 70 4.13 7.57 -14.90
N GLY A 71 4.18 6.86 -13.77
CA GLY A 71 3.13 6.87 -12.76
C GLY A 71 1.77 6.52 -13.33
N ASP A 72 0.78 6.99 -12.59
CA ASP A 72 -0.52 7.49 -13.03
C ASP A 72 -0.79 8.82 -12.33
#